data_AF-A0A7R9UJN4-F1
#
_entry.id   AF-A0A7R9UJN4-F1
#
_cell.length_a   1.000
_cell.length_b   1.000
_cell.length_c   1.000
_cell.angle_alpha   90.00
_cell.angle_beta   90.00
_cell.angle_gamma   90.00
#
_symmetry.space_group_name_H-M   'P 1'
#
loop_
_entity.id
_entity.type
_entity.pdbx_description
1 polymer ?
#
loop_
_entity_poly.entity_id
_entity_poly.type
_entity_poly.pdbx_seq_one_letter_code
_entity_poly.pdbx_strand_id
1 'polypeptide(L)'
;RSLPGEPAAEPFSSFAVEQLLRIDSLSPPNGSWYGGSRVTLRGSGFGGGVDEGAPAGSRARSSVLVAGLPCEVEMETHDTLTCFTSAVPAYRPLSEAGSL
;
A
#
# COMPACT_ATOMS: atom_id res chain seq x y z
N ARG A 1 -10.17 -49.60 36.14
CA ARG A 1 -9.20 -49.89 35.07
C ARG A 1 -8.85 -48.55 34.43
N SER A 2 -7.87 -47.84 35.00
CA SER A 2 -7.43 -46.53 34.50
C SER A 2 -6.52 -46.75 33.31
N LEU A 3 -6.80 -46.10 32.18
CA LEU A 3 -5.94 -46.17 31.00
C LEU A 3 -4.74 -45.23 31.20
N PRO A 4 -3.49 -45.70 30.99
CA PRO A 4 -2.32 -44.84 30.96
C PRO A 4 -2.08 -44.35 29.52
N GLY A 5 -1.71 -43.07 29.38
CA GLY A 5 -1.10 -42.56 28.14
C GLY A 5 -1.89 -41.53 27.36
N GLU A 6 -2.47 -40.53 28.02
CA GLU A 6 -2.75 -39.26 27.33
C GLU A 6 -1.41 -38.50 27.27
N PRO A 7 -0.78 -38.31 26.09
CA PRO A 7 0.38 -37.43 26.02
C PRO A 7 -0.09 -36.03 26.38
N ALA A 8 0.50 -35.46 27.44
CA ALA A 8 0.34 -34.05 27.75
C ALA A 8 0.65 -33.26 26.46
N ALA A 9 -0.32 -32.53 25.95
CA ALA A 9 -0.09 -31.61 24.85
C ALA A 9 0.86 -30.53 25.36
N GLU A 10 2.16 -30.72 25.14
CA GLU A 10 3.16 -29.69 25.31
C GLU A 10 2.72 -28.47 24.46
N PRO A 11 2.76 -27.24 25.00
CA PRO A 11 2.40 -26.07 24.23
C PRO A 11 3.34 -26.00 23.03
N PHE A 12 2.81 -26.23 21.83
CA PHE A 12 3.53 -25.91 20.60
C PHE A 12 3.94 -24.44 20.73
N SER A 13 5.24 -24.21 20.88
CA SER A 13 5.81 -22.88 21.06
C SER A 13 5.29 -21.99 19.95
N SER A 14 4.38 -21.06 20.27
CA SER A 14 3.83 -20.14 19.28
C SER A 14 4.95 -19.23 18.81
N PHE A 15 5.24 -19.28 17.52
CA PHE A 15 6.13 -18.34 16.86
C PHE A 15 5.27 -17.29 16.15
N ALA A 16 5.57 -16.01 16.39
CA ALA A 16 4.89 -14.89 15.75
C ALA A 16 5.83 -14.26 14.70
N VAL A 17 5.28 -14.00 13.52
CA VAL A 17 5.94 -13.19 12.48
C VAL A 17 5.29 -11.81 12.49
N GLU A 18 6.08 -10.78 12.73
CA GLU A 18 5.65 -9.39 12.55
C GLU A 18 6.17 -8.86 11.21
N GLN A 19 5.27 -8.35 10.37
CA GLN A 19 5.62 -7.70 9.11
C GLN A 19 5.30 -6.22 9.22
N LEU A 20 6.34 -5.38 9.16
CA LEU A 20 6.22 -3.93 9.22
C LEU A 20 6.14 -3.35 7.82
N LEU A 21 5.33 -2.30 7.66
CA LEU A 21 5.31 -1.51 6.42
C LEU A 21 6.60 -0.68 6.32
N ARG A 22 7.36 -0.90 5.24
CA ARG A 22 8.60 -0.15 4.95
C ARG A 22 8.63 0.24 3.48
N ILE A 23 9.06 1.47 3.21
CA ILE A 23 9.33 1.96 1.86
C ILE A 23 10.85 2.16 1.74
N ASP A 24 11.46 1.51 0.75
CA ASP A 24 12.90 1.55 0.49
C ASP A 24 13.26 2.54 -0.60
N SER A 25 12.47 2.59 -1.68
CA SER A 25 12.71 3.53 -2.77
C SER A 25 11.44 3.86 -3.56
N LEU A 26 11.53 4.96 -4.30
CA LEU A 26 10.49 5.53 -5.16
C LEU A 26 11.15 5.91 -6.50
N SER A 27 10.52 5.54 -7.61
CA SER A 27 10.98 5.89 -8.96
C SER A 27 9.81 6.16 -9.91
N PRO A 28 9.86 7.20 -10.76
CA PRO A 28 10.88 8.24 -10.80
C PRO A 28 10.80 9.15 -9.55
N PRO A 29 11.91 9.82 -9.16
CA PRO A 29 11.91 10.74 -8.02
C PRO A 29 11.20 12.07 -8.32
N ASN A 30 10.93 12.36 -9.58
CA ASN A 30 10.27 13.58 -10.05
C ASN A 30 9.16 13.22 -11.04
N GLY A 31 8.09 14.01 -11.04
CA GLY A 31 6.94 13.81 -11.90
C GLY A 31 6.26 15.13 -12.27
N SER A 32 5.21 15.02 -13.08
CA SER A 32 4.42 16.16 -13.56
C SER A 32 3.56 16.77 -12.44
N TRP A 33 3.48 18.10 -12.42
CA TRP A 33 2.51 18.84 -11.59
C TRP A 33 1.06 18.56 -12.01
N TYR A 34 0.83 18.19 -13.28
CA TYR A 34 -0.49 17.84 -13.79
C TYR A 34 -0.93 16.42 -13.43
N GLY A 35 -0.12 15.66 -12.68
CA GLY A 35 -0.41 14.28 -12.34
C GLY A 35 -0.16 13.30 -13.50
N GLY A 36 -0.68 12.09 -13.37
CA GLY A 36 -0.56 11.00 -14.36
C GLY A 36 0.82 10.38 -14.43
N SER A 37 1.74 10.72 -13.52
CA SER A 37 3.07 10.11 -13.50
C SER A 37 2.98 8.74 -12.85
N ARG A 38 3.41 7.69 -13.57
CA ARG A 38 3.50 6.32 -13.03
C ARG A 38 4.69 6.23 -12.10
N VAL A 39 4.43 5.99 -10.82
CA VAL A 39 5.44 5.90 -9.77
C VAL A 39 5.47 4.47 -9.23
N THR A 40 6.66 3.91 -9.12
CA THR A 40 6.93 2.61 -8.52
C THR A 40 7.59 2.80 -7.17
N LEU A 41 6.93 2.30 -6.14
CA LEU A 41 7.43 2.15 -4.78
C LEU A 41 7.98 0.74 -4.61
N ARG A 42 9.17 0.62 -4.01
CA ARG A 42 9.73 -0.65 -3.55
C ARG A 42 9.85 -0.63 -2.03
N GLY A 43 9.56 -1.75 -1.41
CA GLY A 43 9.45 -1.83 0.04
C GLY A 43 9.11 -3.24 0.52
N SER A 44 8.45 -3.30 1.68
CA SER A 44 7.91 -4.53 2.25
C SER A 44 6.69 -4.23 3.13
N GLY A 45 5.85 -5.24 3.34
CA GLY A 45 4.65 -5.11 4.16
C GLY A 45 3.48 -4.41 3.47
N PHE A 46 3.51 -4.33 2.13
CA PHE A 46 2.33 -3.95 1.35
C PHE A 46 1.26 -5.04 1.44
N GLY A 47 -0.01 -4.64 1.43
CA GLY A 47 -1.14 -5.53 1.65
C GLY A 47 -1.40 -6.52 0.50
N GLY A 48 -0.86 -6.22 -0.68
CA GLY A 48 -1.07 -7.00 -1.90
C GLY A 48 -2.51 -6.95 -2.41
N GLY A 49 -2.78 -7.63 -3.53
CA GLY A 49 -4.13 -7.93 -3.97
C GLY A 49 -4.62 -7.19 -5.21
N VAL A 50 -3.75 -6.43 -5.87
CA VAL A 50 -3.97 -5.98 -7.25
C VAL A 50 -2.73 -6.37 -8.07
N ASP A 51 -2.80 -7.57 -8.63
CA ASP A 51 -1.72 -8.23 -9.37
C ASP A 51 -2.28 -8.93 -10.63
N GLU A 52 -1.38 -9.42 -11.48
CA GLU A 52 -1.72 -10.03 -12.76
C GLU A 52 -2.49 -11.35 -12.53
N GLY A 53 -3.82 -11.28 -12.54
CA GLY A 53 -4.71 -12.41 -12.22
C GLY A 53 -5.69 -12.13 -11.07
N ALA A 54 -5.61 -10.96 -10.44
CA ALA A 54 -6.57 -10.56 -9.42
C ALA A 54 -8.01 -10.50 -10.00
N PRO A 55 -9.03 -10.96 -9.27
CA PRO A 55 -10.41 -10.97 -9.75
C PRO A 55 -10.89 -9.56 -10.14
N ALA A 56 -11.78 -9.48 -11.13
CA ALA A 56 -12.34 -8.20 -11.56
C ALA A 56 -13.00 -7.46 -10.36
N GLY A 57 -12.57 -6.22 -10.12
CA GLY A 57 -13.01 -5.43 -8.96
C GLY A 57 -12.09 -5.50 -7.74
N SER A 58 -10.95 -6.17 -7.85
CA SER A 58 -9.90 -6.12 -6.82
C SER A 58 -9.47 -4.68 -6.57
N ARG A 59 -9.34 -4.33 -5.29
CA ARG A 59 -8.92 -3.01 -4.82
C ARG A 59 -7.59 -3.14 -4.12
N ALA A 60 -6.74 -2.15 -4.30
CA ALA A 60 -5.55 -1.98 -3.49
C ALA A 60 -5.92 -1.96 -2.01
N ARG A 61 -5.14 -2.67 -1.20
CA ARG A 61 -5.26 -2.68 0.25
C ARG A 61 -4.50 -1.52 0.87
N SER A 62 -3.49 -1.01 0.17
CA SER A 62 -2.70 0.13 0.59
C SER A 62 -3.27 1.44 0.03
N SER A 63 -3.36 2.47 0.88
CA SER A 63 -3.64 3.85 0.46
C SER A 63 -2.34 4.62 0.31
N VAL A 64 -2.07 5.15 -0.89
CA VAL A 64 -0.82 5.87 -1.17
C VAL A 64 -1.07 7.36 -1.34
N LEU A 65 -0.26 8.18 -0.66
CA LEU A 65 -0.26 9.63 -0.79
C LEU A 65 1.12 10.09 -1.27
N VAL A 66 1.17 10.82 -2.39
CA VAL A 66 2.39 11.45 -2.90
C VAL A 66 2.22 12.96 -2.78
N ALA A 67 3.14 13.61 -2.04
CA ALA A 67 3.03 15.03 -1.71
C ALA A 67 1.68 15.42 -1.03
N GLY A 68 1.07 14.49 -0.30
CA GLY A 68 -0.22 14.70 0.37
C GLY A 68 -1.45 14.50 -0.53
N LEU A 69 -1.26 14.12 -1.79
CA LEU A 69 -2.34 13.86 -2.75
C LEU A 69 -2.49 12.36 -3.01
N PRO A 70 -3.72 11.87 -3.29
CA PRO A 70 -3.95 10.46 -3.57
C PRO A 70 -3.17 10.00 -4.80
N CYS A 71 -2.59 8.80 -4.71
CA CYS A 71 -2.00 8.10 -5.85
C CYS A 71 -2.87 6.89 -6.18
N GLU A 72 -3.39 6.82 -7.40
CA GLU A 72 -4.26 5.73 -7.82
C GLU A 72 -3.43 4.48 -8.05
N VAL A 73 -3.61 3.47 -7.19
CA VAL A 73 -2.82 2.23 -7.25
C VAL A 73 -3.26 1.38 -8.44
N GLU A 74 -2.30 1.07 -9.30
CA GLU A 74 -2.46 0.19 -10.45
C GLU A 74 -2.09 -1.26 -10.10
N MET A 75 -1.01 -1.45 -9.36
CA MET A 75 -0.50 -2.76 -8.96
C MET A 75 0.08 -2.72 -7.55
N GLU A 76 -0.13 -3.78 -6.78
CA GLU A 76 0.30 -3.93 -5.39
C GLU A 76 0.67 -5.39 -5.16
N THR A 77 1.97 -5.65 -5.10
CA THR A 77 2.56 -6.91 -4.59
C THR A 77 2.98 -6.70 -3.14
N HIS A 78 3.63 -7.70 -2.53
CA HIS A 78 4.14 -7.61 -1.16
C HIS A 78 5.34 -6.66 -0.99
N ASP A 79 6.05 -6.36 -2.08
CA ASP A 79 7.31 -5.60 -2.09
C ASP A 79 7.35 -4.45 -3.11
N THR A 80 6.37 -4.40 -4.02
CA THR A 80 6.32 -3.45 -5.13
C THR A 80 4.90 -2.90 -5.25
N LEU A 81 4.78 -1.58 -5.32
CA LEU A 81 3.51 -0.91 -5.54
C LEU A 81 3.68 0.11 -6.66
N THR A 82 2.83 0.04 -7.69
CA THR A 82 2.81 1.03 -8.76
C THR A 82 1.51 1.82 -8.73
N CYS A 83 1.61 3.15 -8.82
CA CYS A 83 0.46 4.05 -8.77
C CYS A 83 0.63 5.26 -9.71
N PHE A 84 -0.48 5.92 -10.05
CA PHE A 84 -0.50 7.15 -10.82
C PHE A 84 -0.73 8.36 -9.91
N THR A 85 0.17 9.34 -10.00
CA THR A 85 0.06 10.56 -9.17
C THR A 85 -1.13 11.41 -9.58
N SER A 86 -1.80 12.02 -8.59
CA SER A 86 -2.82 13.04 -8.86
C SER A 86 -2.21 14.35 -9.37
N ALA A 87 -3.03 15.15 -10.03
CA ALA A 87 -2.68 16.53 -10.34
C ALA A 87 -2.56 17.35 -9.05
N VAL A 88 -1.50 18.14 -8.94
CA VAL A 88 -1.39 19.11 -7.86
C VAL A 88 -2.43 20.18 -8.11
N PRO A 89 -3.33 20.46 -7.16
CA PRO A 89 -4.27 21.56 -7.32
C PRO A 89 -3.44 22.83 -7.54
N ALA A 90 -3.69 23.51 -8.66
CA ALA A 90 -3.11 24.82 -8.89
C ALA A 90 -3.39 25.64 -7.64
N TYR A 91 -2.34 26.22 -7.07
CA TYR A 91 -2.45 27.12 -5.93
C TYR A 91 -3.49 28.17 -6.30
N ARG A 92 -4.75 28.01 -5.84
CA ARG A 92 -5.78 29.04 -6.04
C ARG A 92 -5.32 30.19 -5.16
N PRO A 93 -4.84 31.31 -5.73
CA PRO A 93 -4.54 32.45 -4.90
C PRO A 93 -5.81 32.81 -4.13
N LEU A 94 -5.64 33.18 -2.86
CA LEU A 94 -6.74 33.58 -1.96
C LEU A 94 -7.60 34.74 -2.50
N SER A 95 -7.25 35.31 -3.66
CA SER A 95 -8.03 36.30 -4.40
C SER A 95 -9.32 35.75 -5.04
N GLU A 96 -9.47 34.44 -5.22
CA GLU A 96 -10.68 33.82 -5.81
C GLU A 96 -11.53 33.03 -4.80
N ALA A 97 -11.26 33.19 -3.51
CA ALA A 97 -12.05 32.57 -2.43
C ALA A 97 -13.23 33.46 -1.95
N GLY A 98 -13.45 34.61 -2.56
CA GLY A 98 -14.51 35.55 -2.18
C GLY A 98 -15.39 35.95 -3.36
N SER A 99 -16.44 35.15 -3.60
CA SER A 99 -17.67 35.60 -4.28
C SER A 99 -18.78 34.61 -3.95
N LEU A 100 -19.26 34.69 -2.70
CA LEU A 100 -20.60 34.28 -2.29
C LEU A 100 -21.26 35.50 -1.65
#